data_AF-W1XG39-F1
#
_entry.id   AF-W1XG39-F1
#
_cell.length_a   1.000
_cell.length_b   1.000
_cell.length_c   1.000
_cell.angle_alpha   90.00
_cell.angle_beta   90.00
_cell.angle_gamma   90.00
#
_symmetry.space_group_name_H-M   'P 1'
#
loop_
_entity.id
_entity.type
_entity.pdbx_description
1 polymer ?
#
loop_
_entity_poly.entity_id
_entity_poly.type
_entity_poly.pdbx_seq_one_letter_code
_entity_poly.pdbx_strand_id
1 'polypeptide(L)' 'PEMRAARSSHIITGLPDTYGRGRIVGDYRRVALYGIDGLIEEKSKDLANCGDGTMTDEVIRLREEITDQIK' A
#
# COMPACT_ATOMS: atom_id res chain seq x y z
N PRO A 1 -5.43 -15.24 20.96
CA PRO A 1 -4.76 -16.23 21.85
C PRO A 1 -4.25 -17.44 21.07
N GLU A 2 -5.10 -17.97 20.18
CA GLU A 2 -4.82 -19.14 19.34
C GLU A 2 -3.63 -18.94 18.38
N MET A 3 -3.57 -17.82 17.64
CA MET A 3 -2.44 -17.54 16.74
C MET A 3 -1.08 -17.49 17.45
N ARG A 4 -1.05 -17.00 18.69
CA ARG A 4 0.17 -17.00 19.51
C ARG A 4 0.55 -18.43 19.92
N ALA A 5 -0.42 -19.24 20.33
CA ALA A 5 -0.23 -20.64 20.69
C ALA A 5 0.27 -21.48 19.49
N ALA A 6 -0.30 -21.27 18.30
CA ALA A 6 0.11 -21.92 17.06
C ALA A 6 1.55 -21.56 16.65
N ARG A 7 1.95 -20.30 16.87
CA ARG A 7 3.33 -19.86 16.62
C ARG A 7 4.31 -20.43 17.64
N SER A 8 3.96 -20.43 18.94
CA SER A 8 4.83 -20.99 19.99
C SER A 8 4.98 -22.51 19.91
N SER A 9 3.95 -23.21 19.41
CA SER A 9 3.98 -24.66 19.17
C SER A 9 4.58 -25.04 17.80
N HIS A 10 5.06 -24.06 17.02
CA HIS A 10 5.68 -24.25 15.70
C HIS A 10 4.76 -24.88 14.65
N ILE A 11 3.44 -24.84 14.86
CA ILE A 11 2.44 -25.28 13.86
C ILE A 11 2.43 -24.32 12.67
N ILE A 12 2.60 -23.02 12.92
CA ILE A 12 2.82 -22.00 11.88
C ILE A 12 4.07 -21.21 12.27
N THR A 13 5.06 -21.17 11.38
CA THR A 13 6.35 -20.50 11.62
C THR A 13 6.63 -19.44 10.57
N GLY A 14 7.46 -18.47 10.93
CA GLY A 14 7.96 -17.47 9.98
C GLY A 14 6.90 -16.51 9.44
N LEU A 15 5.83 -16.21 10.18
CA LEU A 15 4.92 -15.13 9.78
C LEU A 15 5.69 -13.81 9.66
N PRO A 16 5.31 -12.93 8.72
CA PRO A 16 5.90 -11.59 8.59
C PRO A 16 5.35 -10.63 9.65
N ASP A 17 5.36 -11.03 10.91
CA ASP A 17 4.96 -10.21 12.06
C ASP A 17 6.15 -9.45 12.68
N THR A 18 7.37 -9.92 12.43
CA THR A 18 8.62 -9.37 12.99
C THR A 18 9.57 -8.80 11.94
N TYR A 19 9.20 -8.87 10.67
CA TYR A 19 9.97 -8.36 9.54
C TYR A 19 9.03 -7.82 8.45
N GLY A 20 9.56 -7.01 7.54
CA GLY A 20 8.75 -6.43 6.46
C GLY A 20 8.11 -7.51 5.58
N ARG A 21 6.82 -7.40 5.30
CA ARG A 21 6.07 -8.39 4.50
C ARG A 21 6.66 -8.68 3.13
N GLY A 22 7.30 -7.69 2.52
CA GLY A 22 7.87 -7.77 1.16
C GLY A 22 6.83 -8.20 0.12
N ARG A 23 7.29 -8.97 -0.87
CA ARG A 23 6.46 -9.58 -1.95
C ARG A 23 5.71 -8.58 -2.85
N ILE A 24 6.10 -7.30 -2.83
CA ILE A 24 5.59 -6.26 -3.73
C ILE A 24 6.77 -5.75 -4.55
N VAL A 25 6.60 -5.73 -5.87
CA VAL A 25 7.57 -5.18 -6.81
C VAL A 25 6.88 -4.04 -7.55
N GLY A 26 7.31 -2.81 -7.30
CA GLY A 26 6.83 -1.65 -8.04
C GLY A 26 7.34 -1.66 -9.48
N ASP A 27 6.63 -1.01 -10.39
CA ASP A 27 7.12 -0.86 -11.77
C ASP A 27 8.15 0.28 -11.85
N TYR A 28 9.40 -0.05 -11.54
CA TYR A 28 10.51 0.92 -11.50
C TYR A 28 10.82 1.55 -12.86
N ARG A 29 10.39 0.93 -13.96
CA ARG A 29 10.60 1.46 -15.32
C ARG A 29 9.87 2.78 -15.53
N ARG A 30 8.78 3.02 -14.77
CA ARG A 30 8.00 4.25 -14.84
C ARG A 30 8.81 5.48 -14.49
N VAL A 31 9.74 5.37 -13.54
CA VAL A 31 10.62 6.48 -13.16
C VAL A 31 11.49 6.91 -14.35
N ALA A 32 12.06 5.95 -15.07
CA ALA A 32 12.89 6.23 -16.23
C ALA A 32 12.08 6.74 -17.44
N LEU A 33 10.85 6.24 -17.61
CA LEU A 33 10.01 6.57 -18.76
C LEU A 33 9.28 7.91 -18.63
N TYR A 34 8.82 8.26 -17.43
CA TYR A 34 7.92 9.39 -17.20
C TYR A 34 8.49 10.48 -16.27
N GLY A 35 9.61 10.20 -15.58
CA GLY A 35 10.14 11.09 -14.56
C GLY A 35 9.28 11.10 -13.28
N ILE A 36 9.86 11.60 -12.18
CA ILE A 36 9.15 11.64 -10.89
C ILE A 36 8.02 12.67 -10.90
N ASP A 37 8.25 13.86 -11.45
CA ASP A 37 7.26 14.93 -11.48
C ASP A 37 5.99 14.52 -12.23
N GLY A 38 6.13 13.82 -13.37
CA GLY A 38 4.99 13.31 -14.14
C GLY A 38 4.20 12.24 -13.38
N LEU A 39 4.87 11.41 -12.58
CA LEU A 39 4.20 10.41 -11.75
C LEU A 39 3.46 11.05 -10.56
N ILE A 40 4.01 12.11 -9.98
CA ILE A 40 3.36 12.89 -8.91
C ILE A 40 2.12 13.61 -9.45
N GLU A 41 2.18 14.19 -10.64
CA GLU A 41 1.04 14.84 -11.28
C GLU A 41 -0.10 13.84 -11.52
N GLU A 42 0.22 12.66 -12.02
CA GLU A 42 -0.76 11.61 -12.27
C GLU A 42 -1.38 11.09 -10.96
N LYS A 43 -0.58 10.91 -9.91
CA LYS A 43 -1.09 10.54 -8.59
C LYS A 43 -1.97 11.62 -7.94
N SER A 44 -1.71 12.89 -8.24
CA SER A 44 -2.57 13.99 -7.80
C SER A 44 -3.94 13.95 -8.49
N LYS A 45 -3.98 13.56 -9.78
CA LYS A 45 -5.24 13.30 -10.51
C LYS A 45 -5.98 12.09 -9.95
N ASP A 46 -5.27 11.01 -9.61
CA ASP A 46 -5.86 9.85 -8.93
C ASP A 46 -6.55 10.27 -7.63
N LEU A 47 -5.88 11.09 -6.81
CA LEU A 47 -6.43 11.58 -5.53
C LEU A 47 -7.68 12.45 -5.73
N ALA A 48 -7.67 13.31 -6.74
CA ALA A 48 -8.81 14.17 -7.05
C ALA A 48 -10.04 13.36 -7.50
N ASN A 49 -9.82 12.26 -8.23
CA ASN A 49 -10.87 11.39 -8.77
C ASN A 49 -11.14 10.14 -7.91
N CYS A 50 -10.60 10.08 -6.68
CA CYS A 50 -10.74 8.92 -5.82
C CYS A 50 -12.11 8.89 -5.13
N GLY A 51 -12.92 7.89 -5.50
CA GLY A 51 -14.26 7.63 -4.95
C GLY A 51 -15.39 8.18 -5.83
N ASP A 52 -16.64 7.92 -5.42
CA ASP A 52 -17.86 8.36 -6.11
C ASP A 52 -18.55 9.55 -5.42
N GLY A 53 -17.84 10.19 -4.48
CA GLY A 53 -18.37 11.26 -3.62
C GLY A 53 -18.82 10.77 -2.23
N THR A 54 -18.92 9.45 -2.02
CA THR A 54 -19.25 8.88 -0.71
C THR A 54 -17.98 8.56 0.08
N MET A 55 -17.86 9.13 1.28
CA MET A 55 -16.71 8.88 2.16
C MET A 55 -16.93 7.62 3.00
N THR A 56 -16.76 6.46 2.38
CA THR A 56 -16.70 5.17 3.09
C THR A 56 -15.31 4.93 3.65
N ASP A 57 -15.18 4.01 4.62
CA ASP A 57 -13.89 3.66 5.25
C ASP A 57 -12.84 3.20 4.21
N GLU A 58 -13.27 2.46 3.20
CA GLU A 58 -12.40 2.01 2.11
C GLU A 58 -11.90 3.18 1.26
N VAL A 59 -12.77 4.15 0.95
CA VAL A 59 -12.42 5.34 0.17
C VAL A 59 -11.47 6.23 0.98
N ILE A 60 -11.73 6.43 2.27
CA ILE A 60 -10.85 7.22 3.14
C ILE A 60 -9.45 6.61 3.19
N ARG A 61 -9.36 5.30 3.44
CA ARG A 61 -8.08 4.58 3.47
C ARG A 61 -7.33 4.67 2.15
N LEU A 62 -8.03 4.49 1.03
CA LEU A 62 -7.42 4.59 -0.29
C LEU A 62 -6.88 6.00 -0.57
N ARG A 63 -7.59 7.05 -0.14
CA ARG A 63 -7.12 8.44 -0.27
C ARG A 63 -5.87 8.71 0.56
N GLU A 64 -5.79 8.16 1.77
CA GLU A 64 -4.58 8.24 2.61
C GLU A 64 -3.40 7.52 1.94
N GLU A 65 -3.61 6.30 1.44
CA GLU A 65 -2.57 5.53 0.74
C GLU A 65 -2.06 6.22 -0.53
N ILE A 66 -2.95 6.88 -1.29
CA ILE A 66 -2.55 7.68 -2.47
C ILE A 66 -1.76 8.91 -2.05
N THR A 67 -2.16 9.57 -0.97
CA THR A 67 -1.45 10.74 -0.44
C THR A 67 -0.03 10.40 0.01
N ASP A 68 0.15 9.23 0.65
CA ASP A 68 1.47 8.74 1.06
C ASP A 68 2.33 8.30 -0.14
N GLN A 69 1.75 7.98 -1.29
CA GLN A 69 2.50 7.72 -2.53
C GLN A 69 3.04 9.00 -3.20
N ILE A 70 2.49 10.17 -2.86
CA ILE A 70 2.88 11.47 -3.44
C ILE A 70 4.04 12.12 -2.66
N LYS A 71 4.17 11.83 -1.36
CA LYS A 71 5.25 12.34 -0.50
C LYS A 71 6.59 11.68 -0.78
#